data_AF-A0A5C6RU19-F1
#
_entry.id   AF-A0A5C6RU19-F1
#
_cell.length_a   1.000
_cell.length_b   1.000
_cell.length_c   1.000
_cell.angle_alpha   90.00
_cell.angle_beta   90.00
_cell.angle_gamma   90.00
#
_symmetry.space_group_name_H-M   'P 1'
#
loop_
_entity.id
_entity.type
_entity.pdbx_description
1 polymer ?
#
loop_
_entity_poly.entity_id
_entity_poly.type
_entity_poly.pdbx_seq_one_letter_code
_entity_poly.pdbx_strand_id
1 'polypeptide(L)'
;MEVIDKTGALFQIDEIFKYKDLIDREDREVLKAIINKEDEKSLAFYNRFLEMVIDEADHKLNKTEFAGLRNELVAEMKSHLGN
;
A
#
# COMPACT_ATOMS: atom_id res chain seq x y z
N MET A 1 -12.00 17.07 4.76
CA MET A 1 -11.53 15.68 4.77
C MET A 1 -11.62 15.22 3.33
N GLU A 2 -10.48 14.99 2.68
CA GLU A 2 -10.48 14.41 1.32
C GLU A 2 -11.06 13.00 1.43
N VAL A 3 -12.15 12.76 0.71
CA VAL A 3 -12.74 11.43 0.62
C VAL A 3 -11.95 10.70 -0.45
N ILE A 4 -11.17 9.70 -0.08
CA ILE A 4 -10.53 8.84 -1.07
C ILE A 4 -11.62 8.20 -1.93
N ASP A 5 -11.46 8.28 -3.24
CA ASP A 5 -12.23 7.47 -4.18
C ASP A 5 -11.87 6.00 -3.97
N LYS A 6 -12.58 5.33 -3.05
CA LYS A 6 -12.28 3.95 -2.65
C LYS A 6 -12.28 3.01 -3.84
N THR A 7 -13.20 3.20 -4.78
CA THR A 7 -13.31 2.35 -5.96
C THR A 7 -12.05 2.44 -6.81
N GLY A 8 -11.56 3.64 -7.07
CA GLY A 8 -10.29 3.88 -7.76
C GLY A 8 -9.09 3.36 -6.97
N ALA A 9 -9.06 3.58 -5.65
CA ALA A 9 -7.97 3.10 -4.80
C ALA A 9 -7.87 1.57 -4.77
N LEU A 10 -9.00 0.87 -4.62
CA LEU A 10 -9.07 -0.58 -4.66
C LEU A 10 -8.69 -1.13 -6.04
N PHE A 11 -9.15 -0.47 -7.11
CA PHE A 11 -8.76 -0.82 -8.48
C PHE A 11 -7.25 -0.64 -8.69
N GLN A 12 -6.66 0.44 -8.19
CA GLN A 12 -5.23 0.69 -8.28
C GLN A 12 -4.42 -0.37 -7.55
N ILE A 13 -4.84 -0.81 -6.36
CA ILE A 13 -4.21 -1.94 -5.66
C ILE A 13 -4.30 -3.23 -6.49
N ASP A 14 -5.43 -3.47 -7.15
CA ASP A 14 -5.60 -4.62 -8.03
C ASP A 14 -4.69 -4.56 -9.27
N GLU A 15 -4.43 -3.37 -9.82
CA GLU A 15 -3.43 -3.18 -10.87
C GLU A 15 -2.01 -3.42 -10.35
N ILE A 16 -1.63 -2.87 -9.20
CA ILE A 16 -0.30 -3.04 -8.60
C ILE A 16 -0.03 -4.52 -8.31
N PHE A 17 -1.03 -5.29 -7.85
CA PHE A 17 -0.92 -6.73 -7.60
C PHE A 17 -0.59 -7.55 -8.87
N LYS A 18 -0.89 -7.05 -10.08
CA LYS A 18 -0.53 -7.74 -11.33
C LYS A 18 0.98 -7.74 -11.58
N TYR A 19 1.72 -6.80 -10.97
CA TYR A 19 3.17 -6.71 -11.08
C TYR A 19 3.81 -7.64 -10.05
N LYS A 20 4.39 -8.74 -10.54
CA LYS A 20 4.82 -9.93 -9.77
C LYS A 20 5.86 -9.71 -8.66
N ASP A 21 6.29 -8.49 -8.39
CA ASP A 21 7.33 -8.19 -7.41
C ASP A 21 6.96 -7.05 -6.44
N LEU A 22 5.81 -6.39 -6.65
CA LEU A 22 5.43 -5.23 -5.84
C LEU A 22 4.73 -5.65 -4.55
N ILE A 23 3.66 -6.41 -4.65
CA ILE A 23 2.89 -6.85 -3.48
C ILE A 23 2.46 -8.29 -3.67
N ASP A 24 2.40 -9.03 -2.56
CA ASP A 24 1.80 -10.36 -2.56
C ASP A 24 0.32 -10.33 -2.19
N ARG A 25 -0.29 -11.52 -2.07
CA ARG A 25 -1.71 -11.66 -1.79
C ARG A 25 -2.07 -11.12 -0.41
N GLU A 26 -1.23 -11.32 0.59
CA GLU A 26 -1.46 -10.86 1.95
C GLU A 26 -1.35 -9.34 2.03
N ASP A 27 -0.31 -8.77 1.42
CA ASP A 27 -0.14 -7.31 1.29
C ASP A 27 -1.37 -6.67 0.65
N ARG A 28 -1.89 -7.26 -0.44
CA ARG A 28 -3.10 -6.79 -1.12
C ARG A 28 -4.30 -6.74 -0.18
N GLU A 29 -4.54 -7.79 0.59
CA GLU A 29 -5.67 -7.84 1.52
C GLU A 29 -5.53 -6.79 2.64
N VAL A 30 -4.31 -6.60 3.17
CA VAL A 30 -4.03 -5.57 4.18
C VAL A 30 -4.27 -4.16 3.61
N LEU A 31 -3.76 -3.87 2.42
CA LEU A 31 -3.96 -2.58 1.76
C LEU A 31 -5.44 -2.29 1.49
N LYS A 32 -6.20 -3.30 1.05
CA LYS A 32 -7.66 -3.17 0.87
C LYS A 32 -8.37 -2.90 2.20
N ALA A 33 -7.97 -3.56 3.28
CA ALA A 33 -8.53 -3.33 4.60
C ALA A 33 -8.24 -1.90 5.11
N ILE A 34 -7.03 -1.40 4.87
CA ILE A 34 -6.62 -0.02 5.17
C ILE A 34 -7.50 0.99 4.41
N ILE A 35 -7.65 0.84 3.09
CA ILE A 35 -8.49 1.73 2.27
C ILE A 35 -9.94 1.78 2.77
N ASN A 36 -10.46 0.66 3.29
CA ASN A 36 -11.83 0.57 3.80
C ASN A 36 -12.03 1.22 5.19
N LYS A 37 -10.98 1.47 5.97
CA LYS A 37 -11.09 2.00 7.35
C LYS A 37 -11.38 3.50 7.41
N GLU A 38 -11.09 4.25 6.35
CA GLU A 38 -11.38 5.69 6.17
C GLU A 38 -10.84 6.65 7.24
N ASP A 39 -9.90 6.21 8.08
CA ASP A 39 -9.25 7.07 9.06
C ASP A 39 -7.99 7.73 8.50
N GLU A 40 -7.63 8.90 9.01
CA GLU A 40 -6.48 9.69 8.54
C GLU A 40 -5.17 8.90 8.50
N LYS A 41 -4.96 7.98 9.44
CA LYS A 41 -3.76 7.16 9.50
C LYS A 41 -3.77 6.10 8.39
N SER A 42 -4.93 5.51 8.10
CA SER A 42 -5.11 4.61 6.96
C SER A 42 -4.89 5.31 5.61
N LEU A 43 -5.35 6.56 5.46
CA LEU A 43 -5.06 7.37 4.27
C LEU A 43 -3.55 7.63 4.13
N ALA A 44 -2.88 7.98 5.22
CA ALA A 44 -1.43 8.20 5.24
C ALA A 44 -0.66 6.92 4.87
N PHE A 45 -1.08 5.77 5.38
CA PHE A 45 -0.51 4.47 5.03
C PHE A 45 -0.65 4.17 3.53
N TYR A 46 -1.83 4.39 2.97
CA TYR A 46 -2.07 4.17 1.55
C TYR A 46 -1.25 5.12 0.66
N ASN A 47 -1.20 6.42 0.99
CA ASN A 47 -0.41 7.39 0.24
C ASN A 47 1.08 7.05 0.27
N ARG A 48 1.62 6.72 1.45
CA ARG A 48 3.03 6.30 1.60
C ARG A 48 3.32 5.04 0.78
N PHE A 49 2.38 4.10 0.71
CA PHE A 49 2.52 2.94 -0.17
C PHE A 49 2.62 3.32 -1.65
N LEU A 50 1.76 4.22 -2.12
CA LEU A 50 1.80 4.69 -3.51
C LEU A 50 3.12 5.42 -3.84
N GLU A 51 3.61 6.26 -2.93
CA GLU A 51 4.89 6.95 -3.10
C GLU A 51 6.04 5.95 -3.27
N MET A 52 6.10 4.90 -2.45
CA MET A 52 7.13 3.86 -2.59
C MET A 52 7.05 3.12 -3.93
N VAL A 53 5.83 2.85 -4.42
CA VAL A 53 5.63 2.21 -5.74
C VAL A 53 6.12 3.13 -6.86
N ILE A 54 5.87 4.44 -6.76
CA ILE A 54 6.36 5.44 -7.72
C ILE A 54 7.89 5.52 -7.68
N ASP A 55 8.50 5.53 -6.49
CA ASP A 55 9.95 5.60 -6.35
C ASP A 55 10.65 4.34 -6.86
N GLU A 56 10.05 3.16 -6.71
CA GLU A 56 10.57 1.93 -7.34
C GLU A 56 10.44 1.99 -8.86
N ALA A 57 9.30 2.44 -9.37
CA ALA A 57 9.08 2.59 -10.81
C ALA A 57 10.00 3.64 -11.47
N ASP A 58 10.37 4.69 -10.74
CA ASP A 58 11.33 5.72 -11.17
C ASP A 58 12.81 5.31 -10.93
N HIS A 59 13.04 4.08 -10.46
CA HIS A 59 14.37 3.56 -10.09
C HIS A 59 15.11 4.36 -9.01
N LYS A 60 14.39 5.20 -8.25
CA LYS A 60 14.90 5.90 -7.06
C LYS A 60 15.06 4.93 -5.89
N LEU A 61 14.19 3.93 -5.82
CA LEU A 61 14.24 2.86 -4.85
C LEU A 61 14.63 1.56 -5.55
N ASN A 62 15.63 0.86 -5.03
CA ASN A 62 15.94 -0.47 -5.56
C ASN A 62 14.96 -1.52 -5.01
N LYS A 63 14.83 -2.66 -5.69
CA LYS A 63 13.87 -3.72 -5.31
C LYS A 63 14.04 -4.24 -3.88
N THR A 64 15.28 -4.30 -3.38
CA THR A 64 15.57 -4.77 -2.02
C THR A 64 15.11 -3.75 -0.98
N GLU A 65 15.39 -2.46 -1.23
CA GLU A 65 14.93 -1.36 -0.39
C GLU A 65 13.41 -1.26 -0.39
N PHE A 66 12.79 -1.39 -1.56
CA PHE A 66 11.33 -1.46 -1.70
C PHE A 66 10.72 -2.58 -0.88
N ALA A 67 11.23 -3.81 -1.02
CA ALA A 67 10.73 -4.94 -0.26
C ALA A 67 10.86 -4.74 1.26
N GLY A 68 11.97 -4.15 1.71
CA GLY A 68 12.18 -3.80 3.12
C GLY A 68 11.13 -2.81 3.63
N LEU A 69 11.02 -1.65 2.97
CA LEU A 69 10.10 -0.58 3.37
C LEU A 69 8.63 -1.02 3.25
N ARG A 70 8.28 -1.80 2.23
CA ARG A 70 6.96 -2.40 2.08
C ARG A 70 6.64 -3.32 3.25
N ASN A 71 7.55 -4.23 3.63
CA ASN A 71 7.32 -5.16 4.73
C ASN A 71 7.12 -4.43 6.06
N GLU A 72 7.91 -3.38 6.31
CA GLU A 72 7.73 -2.50 7.48
C GLU A 72 6.37 -1.82 7.45
N LEU A 73 6.00 -1.20 6.32
CA LEU A 73 4.73 -0.51 6.17
C LEU A 73 3.53 -1.44 6.37
N VAL A 74 3.58 -2.64 5.78
CA VAL A 74 2.52 -3.64 5.92
C VAL A 74 2.42 -4.13 7.37
N ALA A 75 3.54 -4.28 8.09
CA ALA A 75 3.51 -4.60 9.52
C ALA A 75 2.86 -3.48 10.35
N GLU A 76 3.16 -2.21 10.06
CA GLU A 76 2.50 -1.06 10.70
C GLU A 76 0.99 -1.04 10.41
N MET A 77 0.59 -1.33 9.17
CA MET A 77 -0.81 -1.42 8.75
C MET A 77 -1.54 -2.55 9.48
N LYS A 78 -0.95 -3.75 9.57
CA LYS A 78 -1.52 -4.88 10.32
C LYS A 78 -1.75 -4.53 11.79
N SER A 79 -0.73 -3.93 12.43
CA SER A 79 -0.85 -3.45 13.81
C SER A 79 -1.96 -2.41 13.97
N HIS A 80 -2.13 -1.49 13.01
CA HIS A 80 -3.23 -0.53 13.02
C HIS A 80 -4.61 -1.17 12.81
N LEU A 81 -4.68 -2.25 12.04
CA LEU A 81 -5.91 -3.04 11.86
C LEU A 81 -6.23 -3.92 13.07
N GLY A 82 -5.27 -4.11 13.99
CA GLY A 82 -5.41 -5.03 15.13
C GLY A 82 -5.27 -6.50 14.75
N ASN A 83 -4.57 -6.78 13.63
CA ASN A 83 -4.25 -8.11 13.12
C ASN A 83 -2.80 -8.51 13.42
#